data_AF-A0A1F9YYG5-F1
#
_entry.id   AF-A0A1F9YYG5-F1
#
_cell.length_a   1.000
_cell.length_b   1.000
_cell.length_c   1.000
_cell.angle_alpha   90.00
_cell.angle_beta   90.00
_cell.angle_gamma   90.00
#
_symmetry.space_group_name_H-M   'P 1'
#
loop_
_entity.id
_entity.type
_entity.pdbx_description
1 polymer ?
#
loop_
_entity_poly.entity_id
_entity_poly.type
_entity_poly.pdbx_seq_one_letter_code
_entity_poly.pdbx_strand_id
1 'polypeptide(L)'
;MNTGIFRALMVLALALLFVGAILQVSWPEATTLDNTTNEDVGNALFGEDDASGYGLVMLFIGLLLLVALLGGVFLAKEEKE
;
A
#
# COMPACT_ATOMS: atom_id res chain seq x y z
N MET A 1 39.30 -12.96 10.87
CA MET A 1 37.84 -12.97 11.09
C MET A 1 37.17 -13.00 9.73
N ASN A 2 36.29 -13.98 9.45
CA ASN A 2 35.74 -14.16 8.10
C ASN A 2 34.77 -13.00 7.77
N THR A 3 35.04 -12.26 6.70
CA THR A 3 34.30 -11.03 6.33
C THR A 3 32.80 -11.28 6.15
N GLY A 4 32.40 -12.51 5.77
CA GLY A 4 31.00 -12.91 5.68
C GLY A 4 30.27 -12.97 7.04
N ILE A 5 30.95 -13.45 8.09
CA ILE A 5 30.38 -13.52 9.44
C ILE A 5 30.20 -12.11 10.01
N PHE A 6 31.15 -11.21 9.76
CA PHE A 6 31.07 -9.82 10.20
C PHE A 6 29.91 -9.07 9.54
N ARG A 7 29.67 -9.28 8.24
CA ARG A 7 28.51 -8.72 7.53
C ARG A 7 27.18 -9.27 8.06
N ALA A 8 27.10 -10.58 8.30
CA ALA A 8 25.90 -11.20 8.85
C ALA A 8 25.55 -10.65 10.25
N LEU A 9 26.55 -10.43 11.10
CA LEU A 9 26.36 -9.83 12.42
C LEU A 9 25.88 -8.37 12.34
N MET A 10 26.40 -7.57 11.40
CA MET A 10 25.93 -6.20 11.21
C MET A 10 24.47 -6.13 10.73
N VAL A 11 24.08 -7.01 9.81
CA VAL A 11 22.67 -7.09 9.34
C VAL A 11 21.74 -7.53 10.47
N LEU A 12 22.17 -8.50 11.28
CA LEU A 12 21.42 -8.94 12.45
C LEU A 12 21.25 -7.81 13.47
N ALA A 13 22.32 -7.07 13.75
CA ALA A 13 22.28 -5.92 14.65
C ALA A 13 21.33 -4.83 14.14
N LEU A 14 21.36 -4.53 12.83
CA LEU A 14 20.45 -3.57 12.21
C LEU A 14 18.98 -4.01 12.30
N ALA A 15 18.70 -5.29 12.04
CA ALA A 15 17.35 -5.84 12.14
C ALA A 15 16.81 -5.77 13.58
N LEU A 16 17.64 -6.11 14.57
CA LEU A 16 17.27 -6.01 15.98
C LEU A 16 17.03 -4.56 16.41
N LEU A 17 17.83 -3.62 15.93
CA LEU A 17 17.62 -2.19 16.16
C LEU A 17 16.31 -1.70 15.54
N PHE A 18 15.98 -2.16 14.33
CA PHE A 18 14.74 -1.80 13.64
C PHE A 18 13.51 -2.32 14.40
N VAL A 19 13.52 -3.59 14.81
CA VAL A 19 12.44 -4.18 15.62
C VAL A 19 12.33 -3.44 16.95
N GLY A 20 13.47 -3.18 17.62
CA GLY A 20 13.50 -2.42 18.86
C GLY A 20 12.87 -1.03 18.71
N ALA A 21 13.20 -0.32 17.63
CA ALA A 21 12.63 1.00 17.34
C ALA A 21 11.11 0.95 17.15
N ILE A 22 10.59 -0.04 16.41
CA ILE A 22 9.15 -0.20 16.19
C ILE A 22 8.40 -0.52 17.48
N LEU A 23 8.98 -1.34 18.36
CA LEU A 23 8.36 -1.72 19.63
C LEU A 23 8.34 -0.59 20.67
N GLN A 24 9.23 0.40 20.53
CA GLN A 24 9.23 1.61 21.38
C GLN A 24 8.19 2.64 20.96
N VAL A 25 7.65 2.53 19.74
CA VAL A 25 6.56 3.38 19.30
C VAL A 25 5.28 2.90 20.00
N SER A 26 4.68 3.79 20.78
CA SER A 26 3.33 3.59 21.31
C SER A 26 2.33 3.68 20.17
N TRP A 27 2.04 2.54 19.54
CA TRP A 27 0.96 2.45 18.58
C TRP A 27 -0.35 2.78 19.29
N PRO A 28 -1.21 3.63 18.70
CA PRO A 28 -2.52 3.87 19.27
C PRO A 28 -3.23 2.51 19.39
N GLU A 29 -3.64 2.15 20.61
CA GLU A 29 -4.52 1.01 20.80
C GLU A 29 -5.75 1.23 19.91
N ALA A 30 -6.16 0.21 19.17
CA ALA A 30 -7.36 0.28 18.34
C ALA A 30 -8.56 0.45 19.28
N THR A 31 -8.88 1.70 19.63
CA THR A 31 -9.93 2.05 20.60
C THR A 31 -11.30 1.59 20.13
N THR A 32 -11.44 1.30 18.84
CA THR A 32 -12.56 0.60 18.23
C THR A 32 -12.04 -0.13 16.98
N LEU A 33 -11.85 -1.44 17.06
CA LEU A 33 -12.01 -2.28 15.86
C LEU A 33 -13.51 -2.28 15.54
N ASP A 34 -14.01 -1.15 15.07
CA ASP A 34 -15.32 -1.14 14.44
C ASP A 34 -15.19 -1.94 13.15
N ASN A 35 -16.19 -2.77 12.86
CA ASN A 35 -16.17 -3.53 11.62
C ASN A 35 -16.37 -2.53 10.49
N THR A 36 -15.28 -2.12 9.84
CA THR A 36 -15.34 -1.22 8.69
C THR A 36 -16.32 -1.80 7.67
N THR A 37 -17.46 -1.14 7.53
CA THR A 37 -18.50 -1.58 6.61
C THR A 37 -18.20 -1.09 5.20
N ASN A 38 -18.89 -1.64 4.20
CA ASN A 38 -18.79 -1.14 2.84
C ASN A 38 -19.28 0.31 2.71
N GLU A 39 -20.16 0.75 3.60
CA GLU A 39 -20.65 2.13 3.67
C GLU A 39 -19.54 3.06 4.15
N ASP A 40 -18.81 2.69 5.20
CA ASP A 40 -17.66 3.45 5.71
C ASP A 40 -16.55 3.59 4.65
N VAL A 41 -16.27 2.51 3.92
CA VAL A 41 -15.30 2.55 2.80
C VAL A 41 -15.81 3.44 1.68
N GLY A 42 -17.09 3.35 1.33
CA GLY A 42 -17.71 4.21 0.33
C GLY A 42 -17.58 5.69 0.67
N ASN A 43 -17.92 6.06 1.90
CA ASN A 43 -17.83 7.43 2.39
C ASN A 43 -16.38 7.91 2.47
N ALA A 44 -15.43 7.05 2.85
CA ALA A 44 -14.01 7.41 2.83
C ALA A 44 -13.49 7.65 1.40
N LEU A 45 -13.90 6.84 0.43
CA LEU A 45 -13.43 6.91 -0.95
C LEU A 45 -14.05 8.06 -1.74
N PHE A 46 -15.34 8.35 -1.54
CA PHE A 46 -16.08 9.30 -2.36
C PHE A 46 -16.56 10.54 -1.61
N GLY A 47 -16.44 10.56 -0.28
CA GLY A 47 -16.90 11.66 0.55
C GLY A 47 -18.41 11.70 0.73
N GLU A 48 -18.85 12.53 1.66
CA GLU A 48 -20.27 12.91 1.81
C GLU A 48 -20.56 14.25 1.11
N ASP A 49 -19.52 15.07 0.90
CA ASP A 49 -19.54 16.37 0.22
C ASP A 49 -18.46 16.45 -0.89
N ASP A 50 -18.67 17.31 -1.89
CA ASP A 50 -17.79 17.53 -3.08
C ASP A 50 -16.30 17.82 -2.77
N ALA A 51 -15.97 18.18 -1.54
CA ALA A 51 -14.61 18.51 -1.08
C ALA A 51 -14.01 17.49 -0.09
N SER A 52 -14.74 16.40 0.20
CA SER A 52 -14.33 15.35 1.14
C SER A 52 -14.09 14.03 0.42
N GLY A 53 -13.17 13.21 0.92
CA GLY A 53 -12.88 11.88 0.36
C GLY A 53 -11.75 11.82 -0.68
N TYR A 54 -11.44 10.60 -1.11
CA TYR A 54 -10.36 10.29 -2.04
C TYR A 54 -10.80 10.22 -3.53
N GLY A 55 -11.89 10.88 -3.89
CA GLY A 55 -12.51 10.75 -5.22
C GLY A 55 -11.58 11.08 -6.38
N LEU A 56 -10.71 12.09 -6.23
CA LEU A 56 -9.70 12.43 -7.25
C LEU A 56 -8.64 11.33 -7.40
N VAL A 57 -8.23 10.68 -6.32
CA VAL A 57 -7.30 9.55 -6.36
C VAL A 57 -7.96 8.35 -7.06
N MET A 58 -9.23 8.08 -6.75
CA MET A 58 -10.02 7.03 -7.43
C MET A 58 -10.14 7.27 -8.93
N LEU A 59 -10.31 8.53 -9.36
CA LEU A 59 -10.31 8.88 -10.79
C LEU A 59 -8.98 8.54 -11.46
N PHE A 60 -7.84 8.86 -10.83
CA PHE A 60 -6.53 8.52 -11.38
C PHE A 60 -6.30 7.00 -11.44
N ILE A 61 -6.75 6.24 -10.43
CA ILE A 61 -6.70 4.79 -10.47
C ILE A 61 -7.53 4.25 -11.63
N GLY A 62 -8.75 4.77 -11.84
CA GLY A 62 -9.60 4.39 -12.97
C GLY A 62 -8.95 4.66 -14.32
N LEU A 63 -8.33 5.84 -14.49
CA LEU A 63 -7.59 6.18 -15.71
C LEU A 63 -6.39 5.25 -15.94
N LEU A 64 -5.65 4.92 -14.88
CA LEU A 64 -4.52 4.00 -14.97
C LEU A 64 -4.97 2.60 -15.40
N LEU A 65 -6.06 2.10 -14.84
CA LEU A 65 -6.65 0.82 -15.23
C LEU A 65 -7.13 0.84 -16.68
N LEU A 66 -7.72 1.94 -17.14
CA LEU A 66 -8.12 2.10 -18.53
C LEU A 66 -6.92 2.05 -19.48
N VAL A 67 -5.84 2.76 -19.15
CA VAL A 67 -4.60 2.71 -19.94
C VAL A 67 -3.99 1.31 -19.93
N ALA A 68 -3.97 0.64 -18.78
CA ALA A 68 -3.47 -0.74 -18.66
C ALA A 68 -4.29 -1.72 -19.51
N LEU A 69 -5.62 -1.57 -19.54
CA LEU A 69 -6.51 -2.39 -20.35
C LEU A 69 -6.26 -2.16 -21.84
N LEU A 70 -6.15 -0.90 -22.28
CA LEU A 70 -5.81 -0.59 -23.67
C LEU A 70 -4.48 -1.22 -24.07
N GLY A 71 -3.43 -1.01 -23.26
CA GLY A 71 -2.12 -1.62 -23.51
C GLY A 71 -2.18 -3.14 -23.60
N GLY A 72 -2.88 -3.79 -22.67
CA GLY A 72 -3.07 -5.24 -22.66
C GLY A 72 -3.82 -5.76 -23.90
N VAL A 73 -4.86 -5.05 -24.36
CA VAL A 73 -5.61 -5.42 -25.57
C VAL A 73 -4.76 -5.25 -26.83
N PHE A 74 -3.95 -4.19 -26.93
CA PHE A 74 -3.04 -4.00 -28.06
C PHE A 74 -1.98 -5.11 -28.12
N LEU A 75 -1.33 -5.41 -27.00
CA LEU A 75 -0.37 -6.52 -26.89
C LEU A 75 -1.01 -7.86 -27.29
N ALA A 76 -2.20 -8.16 -26.76
CA ALA A 76 -2.91 -9.39 -27.07
C ALA A 76 -3.40 -9.48 -28.53
N LYS A 77 -3.51 -8.34 -29.24
CA LYS A 77 -3.87 -8.30 -30.65
C LYS A 77 -2.65 -8.52 -31.54
N GLU A 78 -1.47 -8.02 -31.17
CA GLU A 78 -0.21 -8.25 -31.88
C GLU A 78 0.21 -9.72 -31.86
N GLU A 79 -0.06 -10.46 -30.77
CA GLU A 79 0.26 -11.91 -30.72
C GLU A 79 -0.62 -12.79 -31.63
N LYS A 80 -1.72 -12.24 -32.17
CA LYS A 80 -2.64 -12.96 -33.07
C LYS A 80 -2.40 -12.68 -34.55
N GLU A 81 -1.58 -11.69 -34.89
CA GLU A 81 -1.06 -11.43 -36.24
C GLU A 81 0.30 -12.13 -36.44
#